data_AF-A0A1C3NN19-F1
#
_entry.id   AF-A0A1C3NN19-F1
#
_cell.length_a   1.000
_cell.length_b   1.000
_cell.length_c   1.000
_cell.angle_alpha   90.00
_cell.angle_beta   90.00
_cell.angle_gamma   90.00
#
_symmetry.space_group_name_H-M   'P 1'
#
loop_
_entity.id
_entity.type
_entity.pdbx_description
1 polymer ?
#
loop_
_entity_poly.entity_id
_entity_poly.type
_entity_poly.pdbx_seq_one_letter_code
_entity_poly.pdbx_strand_id
1 'polypeptide(L)'
;MHALPPTQSRAARYAFMLGLGMLIGLVATVMVVNALQARRDPVPDSLMQVMAYQLRALQPNASTACAPAQQQRRLQSLRLLAEDIEPAFAEIGEDRRFGEHAQALRAALDQAQRVPLADCKAIVRVHGRISDACEACHRDFR
;
A
#
# COMPACT_ATOMS: atom_id res chain seq x y z
N MET A 1 22.01 59.10 -28.03
CA MET A 1 20.86 58.16 -28.12
C MET A 1 20.57 57.69 -26.70
N HIS A 2 19.61 58.28 -26.01
CA HIS A 2 19.21 57.84 -24.67
C HIS A 2 17.86 57.15 -24.78
N ALA A 3 17.84 55.83 -24.59
CA ALA A 3 16.60 55.06 -24.49
C ALA A 3 15.88 55.47 -23.18
N LEU A 4 14.65 56.00 -23.28
CA LEU A 4 13.83 56.25 -22.11
C LEU A 4 13.49 54.91 -21.43
N PRO A 5 13.53 54.85 -20.09
CA PRO A 5 13.14 53.64 -19.37
C PRO A 5 11.65 53.37 -19.62
N PRO A 6 11.24 52.12 -19.90
CA PRO A 6 9.84 51.80 -20.13
C PRO A 6 9.01 52.16 -18.89
N THR A 7 7.92 52.90 -19.09
CA THR A 7 6.95 53.22 -18.05
C THR A 7 6.29 51.93 -17.58
N GLN A 8 6.80 51.38 -16.49
CA GLN A 8 6.32 50.12 -15.93
C GLN A 8 4.86 50.28 -15.50
N SER A 9 3.94 49.65 -16.24
CA SER A 9 2.51 49.78 -16.00
C SER A 9 2.16 49.20 -14.62
N ARG A 10 1.28 49.89 -13.89
CA ARG A 10 0.79 49.42 -12.58
C ARG A 10 0.18 48.02 -12.69
N ALA A 11 -0.50 47.73 -13.80
CA ALA A 11 -1.06 46.41 -14.11
C ALA A 11 0.00 45.30 -14.18
N ALA A 12 1.16 45.55 -14.80
CA ALA A 12 2.25 44.58 -14.87
C ALA A 12 2.84 44.27 -13.48
N ARG A 13 2.92 45.28 -12.59
CA ARG A 13 3.36 45.09 -11.20
C ARG A 13 2.38 44.24 -10.38
N TYR A 14 1.08 44.49 -10.51
CA TYR A 14 0.06 43.70 -9.81
C TYR A 14 -0.01 42.27 -10.34
N ALA A 15 0.08 42.06 -11.66
CA ALA A 15 0.12 40.72 -12.25
C ALA A 15 1.35 39.93 -11.78
N PHE A 16 2.52 40.59 -11.70
CA PHE A 16 3.74 39.98 -11.17
C PHE A 16 3.60 39.60 -9.68
N MET A 17 3.06 40.49 -8.85
CA MET A 17 2.83 40.19 -7.43
C MET A 17 1.82 39.05 -7.22
N LEU A 18 0.77 38.99 -8.03
CA LEU A 18 -0.21 37.91 -7.99
C LEU A 18 0.42 36.57 -8.39
N GLY A 19 1.21 36.56 -9.47
CA GLY A 19 1.96 35.37 -9.90
C GLY A 19 2.97 34.91 -8.85
N LEU A 20 3.72 35.85 -8.26
CA LEU A 20 4.68 35.55 -7.19
C LEU A 20 3.97 35.01 -5.94
N GLY A 21 2.85 35.60 -5.53
CA GLY A 21 2.05 35.12 -4.41
C GLY A 21 1.50 33.71 -4.64
N MET A 22 1.00 33.43 -5.84
CA MET A 22 0.53 32.09 -6.21
C MET A 22 1.66 31.06 -6.19
N LEU A 23 2.84 31.44 -6.70
CA LEU A 23 4.02 30.57 -6.70
C LEU A 23 4.48 30.25 -5.27
N ILE A 24 4.59 31.26 -4.41
CA ILE A 24 4.93 31.09 -3.00
C ILE A 24 3.88 30.24 -2.28
N GLY A 25 2.59 30.50 -2.53
CA GLY A 25 1.49 29.73 -1.95
C GLY A 25 1.54 28.25 -2.33
N LEU A 26 1.85 27.95 -3.60
CA LEU A 26 1.99 26.57 -4.08
C LEU A 26 3.17 25.86 -3.41
N VAL A 27 4.34 26.51 -3.35
CA VAL A 27 5.53 25.96 -2.68
C VAL A 27 5.26 25.71 -1.20
N ALA A 28 4.67 26.67 -0.50
CA ALA A 28 4.32 26.53 0.92
C ALA A 28 3.34 25.37 1.15
N THR A 29 2.31 25.24 0.30
CA THR A 29 1.34 24.15 0.38
C THR A 29 2.01 22.79 0.21
N VAL A 30 2.88 22.63 -0.80
CA VAL A 30 3.61 21.38 -1.03
C VAL A 30 4.52 21.05 0.15
N MET A 31 5.21 22.03 0.73
CA MET A 31 6.05 21.80 1.91
C MET A 31 5.24 21.35 3.13
N VAL A 32 4.09 21.96 3.40
CA VAL A 32 3.20 21.56 4.49
C VAL A 32 2.68 20.15 4.27
N VAL A 33 2.18 19.84 3.06
CA VAL A 33 1.69 18.51 2.72
C VAL A 33 2.80 17.46 2.86
N ASN A 34 4.00 17.74 2.37
CA ASN A 34 5.14 16.84 2.47
C ASN A 34 5.58 16.62 3.93
N ALA A 35 5.56 17.68 4.76
CA ALA A 35 5.87 17.57 6.18
C ALA A 35 4.83 16.73 6.94
N LEU A 36 3.55 16.83 6.57
CA LEU A 36 2.49 15.99 7.13
C LEU A 36 2.61 14.53 6.65
N GLN A 37 2.93 14.30 5.38
CA GLN A 37 3.15 12.97 4.83
C GLN A 37 4.37 12.29 5.46
N ALA A 38 5.46 13.02 5.68
CA ALA A 38 6.65 12.49 6.34
C ALA A 38 6.42 12.05 7.80
N ARG A 39 5.36 12.57 8.45
CA ARG A 39 4.93 12.12 9.79
C ARG A 39 4.01 10.91 9.75
N ARG A 40 3.40 10.61 8.59
CA ARG A 40 2.52 9.47 8.42
C ARG A 40 3.41 8.29 8.03
N ASP A 41 3.49 7.28 8.88
CA ASP A 41 4.24 6.08 8.54
C ASP A 41 3.58 5.38 7.34
N PRO A 42 4.20 5.32 6.15
CA PRO A 42 3.61 4.68 4.98
C PRO A 42 3.73 3.15 5.02
N VAL A 43 4.50 2.60 5.98
CA VAL A 43 4.81 1.17 6.06
C VAL A 43 3.55 0.31 6.19
N PRO A 44 2.61 0.53 7.14
CA PRO A 44 1.43 -0.33 7.28
C PRO A 44 0.55 -0.36 6.01
N ASP A 45 0.31 0.80 5.40
CA ASP A 45 -0.47 0.90 4.16
C ASP A 45 0.24 0.20 2.99
N SER A 46 1.54 0.43 2.83
CA SER A 46 2.34 -0.17 1.76
C SER A 46 2.45 -1.70 1.91
N LEU A 47 2.61 -2.21 3.13
CA LEU A 47 2.60 -3.63 3.43
C LEU A 47 1.28 -4.27 2.98
N MET A 48 0.15 -3.69 3.39
CA MET A 48 -1.18 -4.18 2.98
C MET A 48 -1.39 -4.10 1.48
N GLN A 49 -0.88 -3.06 0.82
CA GLN A 49 -0.94 -2.91 -0.64
C GLN A 49 -0.19 -4.06 -1.36
N VAL A 50 1.02 -4.39 -0.90
CA VAL A 50 1.84 -5.47 -1.48
C VAL A 50 1.21 -6.83 -1.20
N MET A 51 0.74 -7.08 0.03
CA MET A 51 0.02 -8.32 0.36
C MET A 51 -1.23 -8.50 -0.50
N ALA A 52 -2.03 -7.44 -0.68
CA ALA A 52 -3.21 -7.48 -1.54
C ALA A 52 -2.86 -7.75 -3.01
N TYR A 53 -1.74 -7.18 -3.50
CA TYR A 53 -1.23 -7.49 -4.83
C TYR A 53 -0.88 -8.97 -4.99
N GLN A 54 -0.15 -9.56 -4.03
CA GLN A 54 0.19 -10.98 -4.07
C GLN A 54 -1.06 -11.86 -3.99
N LEU A 55 -2.01 -11.55 -3.10
CA LEU A 55 -3.25 -12.29 -2.96
C LEU A 55 -4.10 -12.26 -4.24
N ARG A 56 -4.30 -11.10 -4.86
CA ARG A 56 -4.99 -11.01 -6.16
C ARG A 56 -4.31 -11.84 -7.23
N ALA A 57 -2.98 -11.87 -7.22
CA ALA A 57 -2.22 -12.63 -8.18
C ALA A 57 -2.18 -14.15 -7.90
N LEU A 58 -2.63 -14.58 -6.70
CA LEU A 58 -2.95 -15.98 -6.43
C LEU A 58 -4.23 -16.45 -7.10
N GLN A 59 -5.17 -15.54 -7.38
CA GLN A 59 -6.41 -15.90 -8.03
C GLN A 59 -6.12 -16.40 -9.45
N PRO A 60 -6.48 -17.65 -9.78
CA PRO A 60 -6.20 -18.19 -11.10
C PRO A 60 -6.99 -17.44 -12.15
N ASN A 61 -6.32 -17.02 -13.22
CA ASN A 61 -6.93 -16.37 -14.37
C ASN A 61 -6.43 -17.00 -15.69
N ALA A 62 -7.04 -16.62 -16.80
CA ALA A 62 -6.74 -17.20 -18.12
C ALA A 62 -5.28 -17.03 -18.55
N SER A 63 -4.56 -16.01 -18.08
CA SER A 63 -3.17 -15.73 -18.44
C SER A 63 -2.12 -16.41 -17.54
N THR A 64 -2.50 -16.86 -16.34
CA THR A 64 -1.59 -17.52 -15.37
C THR A 64 -1.94 -18.98 -15.11
N ALA A 65 -2.87 -19.54 -15.91
CA ALA A 65 -3.40 -20.90 -15.89
C ALA A 65 -2.67 -21.83 -14.90
N CYS A 66 -3.03 -21.69 -13.63
CA CYS A 66 -2.69 -22.58 -12.52
C CYS A 66 -1.25 -23.11 -12.52
N ALA A 67 -0.27 -22.23 -12.80
CA ALA A 67 1.15 -22.57 -12.80
C ALA A 67 1.63 -22.83 -11.36
N PRO A 68 1.80 -24.09 -10.91
CA PRO A 68 1.94 -24.42 -9.49
C PRO A 68 3.18 -23.78 -8.86
N ALA A 69 4.30 -23.77 -9.59
CA ALA A 69 5.54 -23.16 -9.13
C ALA A 69 5.42 -21.64 -8.94
N GLN A 70 4.68 -20.94 -9.80
CA GLN A 70 4.44 -19.51 -9.64
C GLN A 70 3.57 -19.25 -8.42
N GLN A 71 2.53 -20.06 -8.22
CA GLN A 71 1.62 -19.93 -7.07
C GLN A 71 2.33 -20.22 -5.74
N GLN A 72 3.22 -21.21 -5.71
CA GLN A 72 4.04 -21.49 -4.54
C GLN A 72 4.92 -20.30 -4.15
N ARG A 73 5.57 -19.64 -5.13
CA ARG A 73 6.37 -18.43 -4.87
C ARG A 73 5.53 -17.28 -4.30
N ARG A 74 4.27 -17.14 -4.74
CA ARG A 74 3.37 -16.12 -4.17
C ARG A 74 2.98 -16.42 -2.73
N LEU A 75 2.71 -17.68 -2.40
CA LEU A 75 2.46 -18.10 -1.01
C LEU A 75 3.67 -17.86 -0.10
N GLN A 76 4.88 -18.11 -0.60
CA GLN A 76 6.11 -17.79 0.13
C GLN A 76 6.25 -16.28 0.37
N SER A 77 6.00 -15.46 -0.66
CA SER A 77 6.02 -14.00 -0.52
C SER A 77 5.00 -13.51 0.50
N LEU A 78 3.76 -14.00 0.46
CA LEU A 78 2.73 -13.65 1.44
C LEU A 78 3.14 -14.04 2.86
N ARG A 79 3.74 -15.22 3.03
CA ARG A 79 4.16 -15.71 4.35
C ARG A 79 5.28 -14.87 4.96
N LEU A 80 6.22 -14.41 4.13
CA LEU A 80 7.27 -13.49 4.57
C LEU A 80 6.69 -12.13 4.98
N LEU A 81 5.84 -11.54 4.12
CA LEU A 81 5.19 -10.26 4.41
C LEU A 81 4.30 -10.33 5.67
N ALA A 82 3.70 -11.49 5.95
CA ALA A 82 2.89 -11.69 7.14
C ALA A 82 3.68 -11.64 8.46
N GLU A 83 5.01 -11.78 8.43
CA GLU A 83 5.87 -11.59 9.62
C GLU A 83 6.03 -10.12 9.99
N ASP A 84 5.82 -9.23 9.03
CA ASP A 84 5.97 -7.80 9.20
C ASP A 84 4.67 -7.11 9.68
N ILE A 85 3.57 -7.86 9.86
CA ILE A 85 2.26 -7.27 10.22
C ILE A 85 2.31 -6.62 11.60
N GLU A 86 2.68 -7.35 12.65
CA GLU A 86 2.75 -6.78 13.99
C GLU A 86 3.74 -5.59 14.10
N PRO A 87 4.99 -5.67 13.58
CA PRO A 87 5.91 -4.53 13.65
C PRO A 87 5.52 -3.34 12.76
N ALA A 88 4.88 -3.57 11.60
CA ALA A 88 4.42 -2.48 10.74
C ALA A 88 3.23 -1.69 11.33
N PHE A 89 2.50 -2.30 12.28
CA PHE A 89 1.34 -1.71 12.93
C PHE A 89 1.62 -1.40 14.40
N ALA A 90 2.75 -0.76 14.72
CA ALA A 90 3.23 -0.56 16.09
C ALA A 90 2.19 0.05 17.07
N GLU A 91 1.23 0.86 16.60
CA GLU A 91 0.17 1.44 17.43
C GLU A 91 -0.86 0.42 17.94
N ILE A 92 -1.09 -0.66 17.18
CA ILE A 92 -2.09 -1.70 17.49
C ILE A 92 -1.49 -3.11 17.58
N GLY A 93 -0.19 -3.26 17.30
CA GLY A 93 0.53 -4.53 17.24
C GLY A 93 0.60 -5.27 18.57
N GLU A 94 0.48 -4.55 19.69
CA GLU A 94 0.40 -5.13 21.04
C GLU A 94 -1.03 -5.52 21.45
N ASP A 95 -2.06 -5.18 20.66
CA ASP A 95 -3.42 -5.65 20.91
C ASP A 95 -3.50 -7.16 20.72
N ARG A 96 -3.98 -7.86 21.75
CA ARG A 96 -4.05 -9.33 21.75
C ARG A 96 -4.90 -9.86 20.59
N ARG A 97 -6.04 -9.22 20.29
CA ARG A 97 -6.91 -9.64 19.17
C ARG A 97 -6.21 -9.43 17.85
N PHE A 98 -5.49 -8.31 17.69
CA PHE A 98 -4.71 -8.06 16.46
C PHE A 98 -3.65 -9.15 16.25
N GLY A 99 -2.88 -9.46 17.30
CA GLY A 99 -1.89 -10.54 17.26
C GLY A 99 -2.50 -11.92 16.98
N GLU A 100 -3.68 -12.23 17.54
CA GLU A 100 -4.43 -13.47 17.25
C GLU A 100 -4.81 -13.56 15.77
N HIS A 101 -5.30 -12.49 15.16
CA HIS A 101 -5.62 -12.45 13.73
C HIS A 101 -4.37 -12.57 12.83
N ALA A 102 -3.30 -11.85 13.17
CA ALA A 102 -2.04 -11.92 12.44
C ALA A 102 -1.42 -13.34 12.53
N GLN A 103 -1.50 -13.99 13.69
CA GLN A 103 -1.10 -15.39 13.85
C GLN A 103 -2.00 -16.34 13.03
N ALA A 104 -3.32 -16.12 13.02
CA ALA A 104 -4.25 -16.94 12.24
C ALA A 104 -3.96 -16.86 10.73
N LEU A 105 -3.62 -15.67 10.22
CA LEU A 105 -3.19 -15.50 8.83
C LEU A 105 -1.89 -16.25 8.53
N ARG A 106 -0.87 -16.13 9.40
CA ARG A 106 0.39 -16.88 9.26
C ARG A 106 0.14 -18.39 9.28
N ALA A 107 -0.71 -18.88 10.16
CA ALA A 107 -1.09 -20.29 10.22
C ALA A 107 -1.83 -20.77 8.96
N ALA A 108 -2.71 -19.95 8.39
CA ALA A 108 -3.38 -20.26 7.12
C ALA A 108 -2.38 -20.33 5.96
N LEU A 109 -1.41 -19.43 5.91
CA LEU A 109 -0.33 -19.42 4.92
C LEU A 109 0.60 -20.63 5.07
N ASP A 110 0.98 -21.00 6.29
CA ASP A 110 1.79 -22.20 6.56
C ASP A 110 1.07 -23.48 6.13
N GLN A 111 -0.24 -23.56 6.36
CA GLN A 111 -1.06 -24.67 5.86
C GLN A 111 -1.13 -24.69 4.34
N ALA A 112 -1.33 -23.52 3.71
CA ALA A 112 -1.39 -23.39 2.26
C ALA A 112 -0.10 -23.86 1.56
N GLN A 113 1.07 -23.57 2.13
CA GLN A 113 2.36 -24.01 1.58
C GLN A 113 2.54 -25.53 1.55
N ARG A 114 1.80 -26.26 2.39
CA ARG A 114 1.81 -27.73 2.42
C ARG A 114 0.80 -28.36 1.45
N VAL A 115 -0.10 -27.57 0.86
CA VAL A 115 -1.09 -28.07 -0.10
C VAL A 115 -0.40 -28.29 -1.45
N PRO A 116 -0.50 -29.50 -2.03
CA PRO A 116 -0.09 -29.71 -3.42
C PRO A 116 -1.00 -28.89 -4.33
N LEU A 117 -0.49 -27.80 -4.91
CA LEU A 117 -1.21 -26.91 -5.83
C LEU A 117 -1.35 -27.54 -7.24
N ALA A 118 -1.73 -28.82 -7.29
CA ALA A 118 -1.75 -29.65 -8.49
C ALA A 118 -2.80 -29.22 -9.51
N ASP A 119 -3.85 -28.52 -9.07
CA ASP A 119 -4.90 -28.02 -9.95
C ASP A 119 -5.41 -26.62 -9.52
N CYS A 120 -6.18 -26.01 -10.43
CA CYS A 120 -6.83 -24.73 -10.20
C CYS A 120 -7.77 -24.72 -9.00
N LYS A 121 -8.43 -25.86 -8.71
CA LYS A 121 -9.39 -25.95 -7.62
C LYS A 121 -8.68 -25.87 -6.27
N ALA A 122 -7.51 -26.48 -6.14
CA ALA A 122 -6.66 -26.39 -4.97
C ALA A 122 -6.21 -24.95 -4.73
N ILE A 123 -5.79 -24.25 -5.79
CA ILE A 123 -5.40 -22.82 -5.71
C ILE A 123 -6.59 -21.96 -5.27
N VAL A 124 -7.79 -22.14 -5.86
CA VAL A 124 -9.00 -21.41 -5.46
C VAL A 124 -9.35 -21.64 -3.99
N ARG A 125 -9.28 -22.89 -3.50
CA ARG A 125 -9.52 -23.19 -2.08
C ARG A 125 -8.51 -22.52 -1.16
N VAL A 126 -7.22 -22.55 -1.53
CA VAL A 126 -6.16 -21.88 -0.77
C VAL A 126 -6.38 -20.36 -0.76
N HIS A 127 -6.65 -19.76 -1.91
CA HIS A 127 -6.98 -18.35 -2.02
C HIS A 127 -8.15 -17.96 -1.12
N GLY A 128 -9.24 -18.72 -1.14
CA GLY A 128 -10.41 -18.50 -0.28
C GLY A 128 -10.04 -18.46 1.20
N ARG A 129 -9.35 -19.49 1.71
CA ARG A 129 -8.93 -19.56 3.12
C ARG A 129 -8.05 -18.37 3.55
N ILE A 130 -7.13 -17.94 2.69
CA ILE A 130 -6.27 -16.79 2.99
C ILE A 130 -7.10 -15.51 2.98
N SER A 131 -8.00 -15.36 2.00
CA SER A 131 -8.93 -14.22 1.93
C SER A 131 -9.80 -14.11 3.18
N ASP A 132 -10.32 -15.23 3.68
CA ASP A 132 -11.14 -15.28 4.90
C ASP A 132 -10.33 -14.83 6.13
N ALA A 133 -9.05 -15.22 6.22
CA ALA A 133 -8.16 -14.78 7.29
C ALA A 133 -7.85 -13.27 7.20
N CYS A 134 -7.62 -12.75 6.00
CA CYS A 134 -7.46 -11.31 5.78
C CYS A 134 -8.72 -10.54 6.19
N GLU A 135 -9.90 -11.02 5.79
CA GLU A 135 -11.18 -10.37 6.10
C GLU A 135 -11.49 -10.41 7.60
N ALA A 136 -11.16 -11.51 8.29
CA ALA A 136 -11.33 -11.62 9.73
C ALA A 136 -10.56 -10.54 10.49
N CYS A 137 -9.31 -10.26 10.11
CA CYS A 137 -8.55 -9.15 10.68
C CYS A 137 -9.17 -7.79 10.33
N HIS A 138 -9.49 -7.58 9.04
CA HIS A 138 -10.02 -6.29 8.59
C HIS A 138 -11.39 -5.95 9.18
N ARG A 139 -12.25 -6.92 9.49
CA ARG A 139 -13.54 -6.64 10.14
C ARG A 139 -13.38 -5.98 11.52
N ASP A 140 -12.28 -6.27 12.20
CA ASP A 140 -12.03 -5.80 13.56
C ASP A 140 -11.16 -4.54 13.61
N PHE A 141 -10.33 -4.29 12.58
CA PHE A 141 -9.25 -3.29 12.62
C PHE A 141 -9.20 -2.32 11.44
N ARG A 142 -10.14 -2.38 10.47
CA ARG A 142 -10.21 -1.48 9.31
C ARG A 142 -11.54 -0.72 9.26
#